data_AF-A0A8S2YVV1-F1
#
_entry.id   AF-A0A8S2YVV1-F1
#
_cell.length_a   1.000
_cell.length_b   1.000
_cell.length_c   1.000
_cell.angle_alpha   90.00
_cell.angle_beta   90.00
_cell.angle_gamma   90.00
#
_symmetry.space_group_name_H-M   'P 1'
#
loop_
_entity.id
_entity.type
_entity.pdbx_description
1 polymer ?
#
loop_
_entity_poly.entity_id
_entity_poly.type
_entity_poly.pdbx_seq_one_letter_code
_entity_poly.pdbx_strand_id
1 'polypeptide(L)'
;MRILLGNNPYCIVEMNNNQRQITPVLYDSVFPEWNVSFEFFICDLNKNIIKCSIYDRKQFSIDRLLGYIELPVSSLIDRQQQQ
;
A
#
# COMPACT_ATOMS: atom_id res chain seq x y z
N MET A 1 19.78 21.07 14.78
CA MET A 1 18.90 20.09 15.46
C MET A 1 17.76 19.77 14.50
N ARG A 2 17.79 18.59 13.85
CA ARG A 2 16.76 18.18 12.89
C ARG A 2 15.74 17.39 13.69
N ILE A 3 14.60 17.98 13.97
CA ILE A 3 13.47 17.25 14.54
C ILE A 3 13.07 16.26 13.45
N LEU A 4 13.43 14.99 13.61
CA LEU A 4 12.81 13.91 12.86
C LEU A 4 11.40 13.81 13.42
N LEU A 5 10.48 14.66 12.93
CA LEU A 5 9.06 14.34 13.00
C LEU A 5 8.95 13.03 12.24
N GLY A 6 8.68 11.92 12.92
CA GLY A 6 8.52 10.64 12.26
C GLY A 6 7.45 10.76 11.18
N ASN A 7 7.56 9.89 10.19
CA ASN A 7 6.57 9.88 9.13
C ASN A 7 5.23 9.39 9.70
N ASN A 8 4.12 9.78 9.09
CA ASN A 8 2.81 9.24 9.41
C ASN A 8 2.35 8.30 8.28
N PRO A 9 2.97 7.10 8.13
CA PRO A 9 2.78 6.30 6.94
C PRO A 9 1.39 5.64 6.89
N TYR A 10 0.85 5.58 5.68
CA TYR A 10 -0.26 4.70 5.31
C TYR A 10 -0.09 4.20 3.88
N CYS A 11 -0.71 3.06 3.57
CA CYS A 11 -0.68 2.47 2.24
C CYS A 11 -2.06 2.53 1.60
N ILE A 12 -2.09 2.90 0.33
CA ILE A 12 -3.24 2.75 -0.56
C ILE A 12 -2.95 1.55 -1.46
N VAL A 13 -3.88 0.59 -1.47
CA VAL A 13 -3.83 -0.60 -2.33
C VAL A 13 -4.93 -0.51 -3.36
N GLU A 14 -4.56 -0.49 -4.64
CA GLU A 14 -5.47 -0.29 -5.78
C GLU A 14 -5.37 -1.44 -6.77
N MET A 15 -6.52 -1.89 -7.30
CA MET A 15 -6.59 -2.89 -8.38
C MET A 15 -7.60 -2.44 -9.45
N ASN A 16 -7.20 -2.53 -10.72
CA ASN A 16 -8.03 -2.28 -11.91
C ASN A 16 -8.76 -0.92 -11.93
N ASN A 17 -8.19 0.11 -11.29
CA ASN A 17 -8.74 1.46 -11.19
C ASN A 17 -10.12 1.58 -10.52
N ASN A 18 -10.70 0.50 -9.99
CA ASN A 18 -12.05 0.48 -9.42
C ASN A 18 -12.15 -0.12 -8.02
N GLN A 19 -11.14 -0.87 -7.57
CA GLN A 19 -11.06 -1.38 -6.20
C GLN A 19 -9.90 -0.70 -5.48
N ARG A 20 -10.19 0.00 -4.39
CA ARG A 20 -9.22 0.77 -3.61
C ARG A 20 -9.45 0.56 -2.13
N GLN A 21 -8.40 0.17 -1.42
CA GLN A 21 -8.38 -0.04 0.03
C GLN A 21 -7.26 0.79 0.65
N ILE A 22 -7.43 1.22 1.91
CA ILE A 22 -6.48 2.11 2.59
C ILE A 22 -6.21 1.57 3.99
N THR A 23 -4.95 1.52 4.40
CA THR A 23 -4.57 1.15 5.77
C THR A 23 -4.87 2.29 6.75
N PRO A 24 -4.93 2.01 8.06
CA PRO A 24 -4.82 3.06 9.07
C PRO A 24 -3.53 3.85 8.91
N VAL A 25 -3.54 5.11 9.36
CA VAL A 25 -2.31 5.90 9.51
C VAL A 25 -1.64 5.50 10.81
N LEU A 26 -0.37 5.16 10.72
CA LEU A 26 0.50 5.02 11.89
C LEU A 26 1.14 6.37 12.15
N TYR A 27 1.12 6.84 13.39
CA TYR A 27 1.70 8.14 13.75
C TYR A 27 3.15 7.96 14.19
N ASP A 28 4.02 8.89 13.75
CA ASP A 28 5.42 8.95 14.18
C ASP A 28 6.20 7.62 14.01
N SER A 29 5.98 6.94 12.88
CA SER A 29 6.59 5.62 12.60
C SER A 29 7.51 5.66 11.39
N VAL A 30 8.73 5.13 11.58
CA VAL A 30 9.73 4.94 10.50
C VAL A 30 9.80 3.50 10.01
N PHE A 31 9.14 2.56 10.69
CA PHE A 31 9.06 1.15 10.35
C PHE A 31 7.61 0.66 10.53
N PRO A 32 6.72 0.95 9.57
CA PRO A 32 5.30 0.70 9.73
C PRO A 32 4.94 -0.78 9.68
N GLU A 33 4.16 -1.24 10.67
CA GLU A 33 3.50 -2.54 10.69
C GLU A 33 1.98 -2.32 10.79
N TRP A 34 1.25 -2.48 9.68
CA TRP A 34 -0.19 -2.21 9.68
C TRP A 34 -1.03 -3.40 10.17
N ASN A 35 -0.58 -4.64 9.93
CA ASN A 35 -1.27 -5.86 10.34
C ASN A 35 -2.77 -5.90 9.96
N VAL A 36 -3.09 -5.39 8.77
CA VAL A 36 -4.44 -5.43 8.17
C VAL A 36 -4.48 -6.33 6.95
N SER A 37 -5.65 -6.90 6.67
CA SER A 37 -5.91 -7.68 5.47
C SER A 37 -7.00 -7.01 4.63
N PHE A 38 -6.89 -7.15 3.32
CA PHE A 38 -7.86 -6.65 2.35
C PHE A 38 -8.23 -7.76 1.38
N GLU A 39 -9.47 -7.73 0.92
CA GLU A 39 -9.99 -8.66 -0.08
C GLU A 39 -10.31 -7.90 -1.37
N PHE A 40 -10.00 -8.52 -2.49
CA PHE A 40 -10.18 -7.96 -3.84
C PHE A 40 -10.78 -9.02 -4.76
N PHE A 41 -11.72 -8.59 -5.61
CA PHE A 41 -12.33 -9.44 -6.62
C PHE A 41 -11.50 -9.41 -7.89
N ILE A 42 -10.89 -10.55 -8.24
CA ILE A 42 -10.05 -10.68 -9.43
C ILE A 42 -10.92 -11.11 -10.62
N CYS A 43 -10.94 -10.29 -11.67
CA CYS A 43 -11.68 -10.58 -12.90
C CYS A 43 -10.81 -11.30 -13.94
N ASP A 44 -9.51 -10.98 -14.01
CA ASP A 44 -8.58 -11.57 -14.96
C ASP A 44 -7.16 -11.62 -14.34
N LEU A 45 -6.71 -12.82 -13.99
CA LEU A 45 -5.42 -13.06 -13.34
C LEU A 45 -4.22 -12.49 -14.10
N ASN A 46 -4.27 -12.50 -15.44
CA ASN A 46 -3.14 -12.13 -16.28
C ASN A 46 -3.10 -10.63 -16.58
N LYS A 47 -4.23 -9.93 -16.44
CA LYS A 47 -4.33 -8.49 -16.71
C LYS A 47 -4.38 -7.65 -15.45
N ASN A 48 -4.78 -8.23 -14.32
CA ASN A 48 -4.96 -7.47 -13.10
C ASN A 48 -3.61 -7.18 -12.45
N ILE A 49 -3.42 -5.91 -12.09
CA ILE A 49 -2.22 -5.39 -11.42
C ILE A 49 -2.69 -4.80 -10.09
N ILE A 50 -2.01 -5.16 -9.01
CA ILE A 50 -2.15 -4.52 -7.70
C ILE A 50 -1.07 -3.44 -7.58
N LYS A 51 -1.48 -2.22 -7.26
CA LYS A 51 -0.59 -1.12 -6.92
C LYS A 51 -0.65 -0.84 -5.43
N CYS A 52 0.49 -0.88 -4.77
CA CYS A 52 0.63 -0.45 -3.38
C CYS A 52 1.41 0.85 -3.34
N SER A 53 0.77 1.94 -2.92
CA SER A 53 1.38 3.28 -2.82
C SER A 53 1.45 3.71 -1.36
N ILE A 54 2.64 4.05 -0.87
CA ILE A 54 2.85 4.47 0.51
C ILE A 54 2.94 6.00 0.57
N TYR A 55 2.15 6.59 1.44
CA TYR A 55 2.09 8.02 1.67
C TYR A 55 2.45 8.36 3.11
N ASP A 56 2.97 9.56 3.32
CA ASP A 56 3.25 10.16 4.62
C ASP A 56 2.24 11.28 4.86
N ARG A 57 1.33 11.05 5.81
CA ARG A 57 0.25 11.98 6.13
C ARG A 57 0.80 13.26 6.76
N LYS A 58 0.35 14.40 6.23
CA LYS A 58 0.70 15.73 6.76
C LYS A 58 -0.54 16.44 7.29
N GLN A 59 -0.41 17.05 8.47
CA GLN A 59 -1.54 17.72 9.12
C GLN A 59 -1.94 19.02 8.40
N PHE A 60 -0.97 19.70 7.78
CA PHE A 60 -1.16 21.05 7.22
C PHE A 60 -0.72 21.17 5.75
N SER A 61 -0.45 20.04 5.08
CA SER A 61 -0.04 20.04 3.68
C SER A 61 -0.56 18.79 2.99
N ILE A 62 -0.37 18.72 1.66
CA ILE A 62 -0.65 17.52 0.88
C ILE A 62 0.22 16.36 1.38
N ASP A 63 -0.38 15.18 1.44
CA ASP A 63 0.30 13.94 1.80
C ASP A 63 1.41 13.63 0.79
N ARG A 64 2.59 13.30 1.29
CA ARG A 64 3.76 13.05 0.45
C ARG A 64 3.80 11.58 0.04
N LEU A 65 3.86 11.28 -1.26
CA LEU A 65 4.16 9.94 -1.75
C LEU A 65 5.61 9.57 -1.35
N LEU A 66 5.76 8.49 -0.60
CA LEU A 66 7.07 7.93 -0.25
C LEU A 66 7.58 6.95 -1.31
N GLY A 67 6.67 6.23 -1.96
CA GLY A 67 7.00 5.28 -3.02
C GLY A 67 5.81 4.39 -3.35
N TYR A 68 5.93 3.61 -4.42
CA TYR A 68 4.92 2.62 -4.79
C TYR A 68 5.55 1.40 -5.46
N ILE A 69 4.79 0.32 -5.52
CA ILE A 69 5.09 -0.87 -6.30
C ILE A 69 3.84 -1.32 -7.06
N GLU A 70 4.04 -1.86 -8.26
CA GLU A 70 3.00 -2.48 -9.07
C GLU A 70 3.36 -3.95 -9.27
N LEU A 71 2.41 -4.84 -8.96
CA LEU A 71 2.60 -6.28 -8.98
C LEU A 71 1.49 -6.93 -9.81
N PRO A 72 1.81 -7.68 -10.87
CA PRO A 72 0.84 -8.52 -11.55
C PRO A 72 0.26 -9.55 -10.57
N VAL A 73 -1.07 -9.69 -10.53
CA VAL A 73 -1.75 -10.63 -9.62
C VAL A 73 -1.31 -12.07 -9.86
N SER A 74 -1.08 -12.46 -11.12
CA SER A 74 -0.53 -13.77 -11.49
C SER A 74 0.75 -14.11 -10.72
N SER A 75 1.66 -13.15 -10.55
CA SER A 75 2.95 -13.35 -9.87
C SER A 75 2.84 -13.59 -8.35
N LEU A 76 1.66 -13.34 -7.77
CA LEU A 76 1.38 -13.54 -6.34
C LEU A 76 0.83 -14.94 -6.06
N ILE A 77 0.05 -15.48 -7.00
CA ILE A 77 -0.58 -16.80 -6.85
C ILE A 77 0.44 -17.92 -7.03
N ASP A 78 1.35 -17.78 -7.99
CA ASP A 78 2.40 -18.78 -8.24
C ASP A 78 3.30 -19.00 -7.02
N ARG A 79 3.45 -17.98 -6.16
CA ARG A 79 4.23 -18.08 -4.91
C ARG A 79 3.51 -18.84 -3.80
N GLN A 80 2.17 -18.89 -3.83
CA GLN A 80 1.41 -19.64 -2.83
C GLN A 80 1.37 -21.14 -3.13
N GLN A 81 1.53 -21.55 -4.39
CA GLN A 81 1.53 -22.97 -4.77
C GLN A 81 2.88 -23.67 -4.54
N GLN A 82 3.93 -22.90 -4.22
CA GLN A 82 5.28 -23.41 -3.96
C GLN A 82 5.64 -23.45 -2.46
N GLN A 83 4.65 -23.23 -1.58
CA GLN A 83 4.76 -23.40 -0.12
C GLN A 83 3.81 -24.51 0.34
#